data_AF-A0A2T0JWU3-F1
#
_entry.id   AF-A0A2T0JWU3-F1
#
_cell.length_a   1.000
_cell.length_b   1.000
_cell.length_c   1.000
_cell.angle_alpha   90.00
_cell.angle_beta   90.00
_cell.angle_gamma   90.00
#
_symmetry.space_group_name_H-M   'P 1'
#
loop_
_entity.id
_entity.type
_entity.pdbx_description
1 polymer ?
#
loop_
_entity_poly.entity_id
_entity_poly.type
_entity_poly.pdbx_seq_one_letter_code
_entity_poly.pdbx_strand_id
1 'polypeptide(L)'
;MPGPTRHRRIVALLVPALAGMLVATLTVFGFPQPAAAATLTVAQAISSQTGAGATVAGYIVGEPTATNTVRFSGFTGDTALAIADSASTTSTGSMLYVQITSSYRSSFGLLSNPSLIGKRLTVTGTLTAYFTHAGLKSPTAMTLGTGSTTSPTATVSPTASSGTDAYYAAALGKTGPSLRSSLHTIISTGVTRLSYDGVWEALKVTDQDPSNPSNVRLFYSNVSRSKSLNGGASGNWNREHVWAQSHGDFGTTAGPGTDLHHLRPEDVAVNALRGNLDFDNGGSAASGASGNYYDSDSWEPRSAVKGDVARMLFYMAVRYEGDDAFANLELNNVTGNGGVRFHGKLSTLMAWHNADPPDSAERARNQTIYASYQRNRNPFIDHPEWVASIFG
;
A
#
# COMPACT_ATOMS: atom_id res chain seq x y z
N MET A 1 70.73 70.12 -32.43
CA MET A 1 70.91 71.42 -31.75
C MET A 1 69.53 71.98 -31.44
N PRO A 2 69.23 72.52 -30.27
CA PRO A 2 69.40 72.04 -28.89
C PRO A 2 68.01 71.94 -28.17
N GLY A 3 67.98 71.35 -26.96
CA GLY A 3 66.79 71.30 -26.07
C GLY A 3 66.45 72.66 -25.41
N PRO A 4 65.80 72.75 -24.23
CA PRO A 4 65.62 71.69 -23.22
C PRO A 4 64.31 71.72 -22.37
N THR A 5 64.20 70.68 -21.52
CA THR A 5 63.57 70.53 -20.17
C THR A 5 62.98 71.77 -19.46
N ARG A 6 61.95 71.72 -18.58
CA ARG A 6 61.82 70.94 -17.31
C ARG A 6 60.50 71.32 -16.57
N HIS A 7 59.96 70.37 -15.79
CA HIS A 7 59.21 70.41 -14.50
C HIS A 7 58.39 71.68 -14.08
N ARG A 8 57.25 71.66 -13.37
CA ARG A 8 56.74 70.79 -12.28
C ARG A 8 55.28 71.20 -11.97
N ARG A 9 54.51 70.29 -11.36
CA ARG A 9 53.13 70.41 -10.85
C ARG A 9 52.93 71.48 -9.76
N ILE A 10 51.78 72.17 -9.76
CA ILE A 10 51.00 72.72 -8.60
C ILE A 10 49.55 72.90 -9.13
N VAL A 11 48.55 72.10 -8.75
CA VAL A 11 47.60 72.16 -7.59
C VAL A 11 46.62 73.35 -7.58
N ALA A 12 45.33 72.96 -7.58
CA ALA A 12 44.10 73.60 -7.06
C ALA A 12 43.37 74.70 -7.87
N LEU A 13 42.12 74.38 -8.25
CA LEU A 13 40.98 75.29 -8.07
C LEU A 13 39.69 74.47 -7.84
N LEU A 14 38.93 74.85 -6.80
CA LEU A 14 37.58 74.39 -6.45
C LEU A 14 36.52 74.87 -7.45
N VAL A 15 35.38 74.15 -7.57
CA VAL A 15 33.96 74.64 -7.62
C VAL A 15 33.02 73.40 -7.49
N PRO A 16 31.82 73.49 -6.86
CA PRO A 16 31.12 72.34 -6.28
C PRO A 16 30.18 71.61 -7.26
N ALA A 17 30.00 70.31 -7.01
CA ALA A 17 29.08 69.43 -7.74
C ALA A 17 27.76 69.25 -6.96
N LEU A 18 26.63 69.40 -7.65
CA LEU A 18 25.32 68.98 -7.15
C LEU A 18 24.55 68.20 -8.23
N ALA A 19 24.28 66.93 -7.87
CA ALA A 19 23.13 66.08 -8.19
C ALA A 19 22.64 65.91 -9.65
N GLY A 20 22.82 64.69 -10.16
CA GLY A 20 22.04 64.09 -11.25
C GLY A 20 22.19 62.57 -11.21
N MET A 21 21.29 61.89 -10.51
CA MET A 21 21.27 60.43 -10.31
C MET A 21 20.78 59.74 -11.59
N LEU A 22 21.64 58.95 -12.25
CA LEU A 22 21.24 58.00 -13.30
C LEU A 22 21.90 56.65 -13.02
N VAL A 23 21.13 55.72 -12.46
CA VAL A 23 21.53 54.33 -12.24
C VAL A 23 21.27 53.57 -13.55
N ALA A 24 22.34 53.24 -14.27
CA ALA A 24 22.29 52.32 -15.41
C ALA A 24 22.40 50.88 -14.89
N THR A 25 21.27 50.18 -14.78
CA THR A 25 21.24 48.74 -14.50
C THR A 25 21.60 47.96 -15.77
N LEU A 26 22.77 47.31 -15.76
CA LEU A 26 23.20 46.36 -16.77
C LEU A 26 22.37 45.07 -16.63
N THR A 27 21.41 44.84 -17.52
CA THR A 27 20.68 43.57 -17.61
C THR A 27 21.55 42.52 -18.29
N VAL A 28 22.08 41.57 -17.51
CA VAL A 28 22.71 40.37 -18.03
C VAL A 28 21.61 39.49 -18.63
N PHE A 29 21.58 39.34 -19.95
CA PHE A 29 20.80 38.30 -20.61
C PHE A 29 21.39 36.94 -20.24
N GLY A 30 20.75 36.25 -19.30
CA GLY A 30 21.03 34.84 -19.07
C GLY A 30 20.61 34.05 -20.30
N PHE A 31 21.57 33.41 -20.98
CA PHE A 31 21.24 32.35 -21.92
C PHE A 31 20.46 31.27 -21.16
N PRO A 32 19.32 30.77 -21.67
CA PRO A 32 18.64 29.66 -21.06
C PRO A 32 19.60 28.47 -21.05
N GLN A 33 20.03 28.09 -19.86
CA GLN A 33 20.74 26.85 -19.64
C GLN A 33 19.86 25.71 -20.18
N PRO A 34 20.37 24.80 -21.02
CA PRO A 34 19.56 23.70 -21.52
C PRO A 34 19.01 22.92 -20.32
N ALA A 35 17.68 22.86 -20.24
CA ALA A 35 16.99 22.09 -19.20
C ALA A 35 17.52 20.66 -19.26
N ALA A 36 18.00 20.14 -18.12
CA ALA A 36 18.41 18.74 -18.02
C ALA A 36 17.25 17.87 -18.52
N ALA A 37 17.55 16.94 -19.43
CA ALA A 37 16.56 16.02 -19.98
C ALA A 37 15.79 15.37 -18.82
N ALA A 38 14.46 15.55 -18.80
CA ALA A 38 13.63 15.05 -17.73
C ALA A 38 13.79 13.53 -17.60
N THR A 39 14.01 13.05 -16.38
CA THR A 39 14.05 11.61 -16.11
C THR A 39 12.64 11.05 -16.23
N LEU A 40 12.47 10.03 -17.07
CA LEU A 40 11.19 9.37 -17.27
C LEU A 40 10.92 8.34 -16.17
N THR A 41 9.63 8.17 -15.86
CA THR A 41 9.15 6.97 -15.15
C THR A 41 9.21 5.75 -16.07
N VAL A 42 9.13 4.55 -15.51
CA VAL A 42 9.07 3.29 -16.27
C VAL A 42 7.81 3.25 -17.13
N ALA A 43 6.64 3.62 -16.61
CA ALA A 43 5.40 3.70 -17.39
C ALA A 43 5.52 4.66 -18.59
N GLN A 44 6.13 5.84 -18.38
CA GLN A 44 6.40 6.79 -19.45
C GLN A 44 7.37 6.20 -20.49
N ALA A 45 8.43 5.52 -20.06
CA ALA A 45 9.39 4.86 -20.94
C ALA A 45 8.77 3.69 -21.73
N ILE A 46 7.86 2.92 -21.12
CA ILE A 46 7.10 1.86 -21.79
C ILE A 46 6.21 2.46 -22.89
N SER A 47 5.56 3.59 -22.61
CA SER A 47 4.74 4.31 -23.61
C SER A 47 5.57 5.00 -24.71
N SER A 48 6.89 5.17 -24.48
CA SER A 48 7.79 5.99 -25.33
C SER A 48 8.88 5.16 -26.02
N GLN A 49 8.52 4.04 -26.66
CA GLN A 49 9.45 3.14 -27.36
C GLN A 49 9.83 3.66 -28.77
N THR A 50 10.37 4.87 -28.85
CA THR A 50 10.59 5.62 -30.10
C THR A 50 11.97 5.42 -30.73
N GLY A 51 12.88 4.66 -30.11
CA GLY A 51 14.28 4.54 -30.54
C GLY A 51 15.16 5.72 -30.13
N ALA A 52 14.62 6.69 -29.38
CA ALA A 52 15.37 7.83 -28.87
C ALA A 52 16.17 7.49 -27.59
N GLY A 53 17.19 8.29 -27.31
CA GLY A 53 17.91 8.24 -26.03
C GLY A 53 17.04 8.83 -24.91
N ALA A 54 16.96 8.14 -23.77
CA ALA A 54 16.24 8.61 -22.59
C ALA A 54 16.96 8.20 -21.30
N THR A 55 16.68 8.94 -20.23
CA THR A 55 17.03 8.56 -18.86
C THR A 55 15.77 8.09 -18.16
N VAL A 56 15.79 6.86 -17.63
CA VAL A 56 14.68 6.23 -16.93
C VAL A 56 15.10 5.92 -15.52
N ALA A 57 14.23 6.21 -14.55
CA ALA A 57 14.43 5.78 -13.18
C ALA A 57 13.32 4.82 -12.77
N GLY A 58 13.71 3.70 -12.18
CA GLY A 58 12.81 2.67 -11.68
C GLY A 58 13.49 1.79 -10.64
N TYR A 59 12.77 0.85 -10.06
CA TYR A 59 13.30 -0.14 -9.14
C TYR A 59 13.64 -1.42 -9.87
N ILE A 60 14.78 -2.05 -9.54
CA ILE A 60 15.16 -3.34 -10.11
C ILE A 60 14.23 -4.42 -9.52
N VAL A 61 13.45 -5.10 -10.35
CA VAL A 61 12.42 -6.05 -9.91
C VAL A 61 12.70 -7.50 -10.29
N GLY A 62 13.56 -7.79 -11.26
CA GLY A 62 13.87 -9.17 -11.64
C GLY A 62 14.80 -9.31 -12.84
N GLU A 63 15.06 -10.54 -13.24
CA GLU A 63 15.83 -10.89 -14.45
C GLU A 63 14.87 -11.36 -15.56
N PRO A 64 14.71 -10.61 -16.65
CA PRO A 64 13.96 -11.09 -17.80
C PRO A 64 14.76 -12.17 -18.52
N THR A 65 14.13 -13.32 -18.77
CA THR A 65 14.71 -14.47 -19.47
C THR A 65 14.03 -14.75 -20.82
N ALA A 66 12.82 -14.24 -21.01
CA ALA A 66 12.07 -14.26 -22.26
C ALA A 66 11.07 -13.09 -22.29
N THR A 67 10.32 -12.93 -23.38
CA THR A 67 9.34 -11.85 -23.57
C THR A 67 8.40 -11.67 -22.38
N ASN A 68 7.81 -12.76 -21.89
CA ASN A 68 6.82 -12.75 -20.81
C ASN A 68 7.32 -13.45 -19.53
N THR A 69 8.62 -13.69 -19.42
CA THR A 69 9.18 -14.47 -18.31
C THR A 69 10.26 -13.67 -17.59
N VAL A 70 9.98 -13.32 -16.33
CA VAL A 70 10.90 -12.64 -15.43
C VAL A 70 11.11 -13.51 -14.20
N ARG A 71 12.38 -13.77 -13.86
CA ARG A 71 12.77 -14.41 -12.60
C ARG A 71 12.85 -13.35 -11.53
N PHE A 72 12.25 -13.62 -10.37
CA PHE A 72 12.33 -12.74 -9.20
C PHE A 72 13.36 -13.23 -8.16
N SER A 73 13.84 -14.46 -8.34
CA SER A 73 14.87 -15.12 -7.54
C SER A 73 15.52 -16.23 -8.37
N GLY A 74 16.60 -16.83 -7.86
CA GLY A 74 17.32 -17.90 -8.57
C GLY A 74 17.86 -17.43 -9.91
N PHE A 75 18.48 -16.25 -9.94
CA PHE A 75 18.97 -15.60 -11.15
C PHE A 75 19.98 -16.47 -11.88
N THR A 76 19.93 -16.44 -13.21
CA THR A 76 20.72 -17.29 -14.11
C THR A 76 21.66 -16.52 -15.01
N GLY A 77 21.57 -15.19 -15.04
CA GLY A 77 22.38 -14.35 -15.90
C GLY A 77 22.58 -12.93 -15.39
N ASP A 78 23.65 -12.31 -15.89
CA ASP A 78 24.06 -10.93 -15.58
C ASP A 78 23.86 -9.97 -16.76
N THR A 79 23.10 -10.38 -17.78
CA THR A 79 23.01 -9.66 -19.06
C THR A 79 21.77 -8.77 -19.16
N ALA A 80 20.79 -8.96 -18.28
CA ALA A 80 19.54 -8.21 -18.28
C ALA A 80 18.98 -8.06 -16.86
N LEU A 81 18.25 -6.96 -16.66
CA LEU A 81 17.39 -6.76 -15.49
C LEU A 81 16.10 -6.08 -15.92
N ALA A 82 15.04 -6.24 -15.15
CA ALA A 82 13.77 -5.56 -15.33
C ALA A 82 13.68 -4.43 -14.29
N ILE A 83 13.27 -3.24 -14.72
CA ILE A 83 12.90 -2.16 -13.82
C ILE A 83 11.40 -1.86 -13.90
N ALA A 84 10.82 -1.42 -12.79
CA ALA A 84 9.43 -0.97 -12.75
C ALA A 84 9.31 0.31 -11.90
N ASP A 85 8.19 1.03 -12.04
CA ASP A 85 7.93 2.22 -11.21
C ASP A 85 7.80 1.88 -9.73
N SER A 86 7.49 0.61 -9.42
CA SER A 86 7.44 0.07 -8.06
C SER A 86 8.39 -1.13 -7.91
N ALA A 87 9.11 -1.19 -6.79
CA ALA A 87 10.03 -2.29 -6.44
C ALA A 87 9.34 -3.66 -6.29
N SER A 88 8.01 -3.66 -6.20
CA SER A 88 7.21 -4.86 -5.94
C SER A 88 6.40 -5.30 -7.16
N THR A 89 6.60 -4.67 -8.33
CA THR A 89 5.92 -5.05 -9.57
C THR A 89 6.28 -6.47 -9.99
N THR A 90 5.27 -7.30 -10.24
CA THR A 90 5.43 -8.66 -10.81
C THR A 90 4.81 -8.81 -12.20
N SER A 91 3.89 -7.91 -12.58
CA SER A 91 3.31 -7.85 -13.92
C SER A 91 4.35 -7.43 -14.96
N THR A 92 4.67 -8.32 -15.89
CA THR A 92 5.69 -8.09 -16.94
C THR A 92 5.35 -6.87 -17.81
N GLY A 93 4.07 -6.66 -18.12
CA GLY A 93 3.62 -5.49 -18.90
C GLY A 93 3.86 -4.12 -18.24
N SER A 94 4.20 -4.09 -16.95
CA SER A 94 4.56 -2.89 -16.21
C SER A 94 6.08 -2.75 -15.98
N MET A 95 6.88 -3.58 -16.65
CA MET A 95 8.34 -3.58 -16.54
C MET A 95 8.99 -3.05 -17.81
N LEU A 96 10.08 -2.31 -17.65
CA LEU A 96 11.00 -1.99 -18.72
C LEU A 96 12.20 -2.94 -18.63
N TYR A 97 12.49 -3.68 -19.70
CA TYR A 97 13.63 -4.58 -19.72
C TYR A 97 14.90 -3.83 -20.12
N VAL A 98 15.90 -3.86 -19.24
CA VAL A 98 17.15 -3.12 -19.38
C VAL A 98 18.27 -4.09 -19.73
N GLN A 99 18.99 -3.79 -20.80
CA GLN A 99 20.21 -4.51 -21.16
C GLN A 99 21.37 -4.13 -20.21
N ILE A 100 22.15 -5.12 -19.78
CA ILE A 100 23.38 -4.92 -19.01
C ILE A 100 24.58 -5.26 -19.91
N THR A 101 25.25 -4.22 -20.44
CA THR A 101 26.46 -4.37 -21.26
C THR A 101 27.65 -4.80 -20.40
N SER A 102 28.70 -5.34 -21.04
CA SER A 102 29.86 -5.95 -20.36
C SER A 102 30.48 -5.07 -19.27
N SER A 103 30.55 -3.76 -19.48
CA SER A 103 31.11 -2.79 -18.52
C SER A 103 30.31 -2.68 -17.21
N TYR A 104 29.05 -3.08 -17.21
CA TYR A 104 28.16 -2.94 -16.05
C TYR A 104 27.80 -4.27 -15.38
N ARG A 105 28.10 -5.42 -15.99
CA ARG A 105 27.65 -6.75 -15.49
C ARG A 105 28.11 -7.05 -14.07
N SER A 106 29.37 -6.73 -13.76
CA SER A 106 29.93 -6.97 -12.42
C SER A 106 29.21 -6.16 -11.33
N SER A 107 28.64 -5.00 -11.66
CA SER A 107 28.01 -4.09 -10.69
C SER A 107 26.48 -4.16 -10.67
N PHE A 108 25.86 -4.59 -11.78
CA PHE A 108 24.40 -4.53 -11.95
C PHE A 108 23.76 -5.87 -12.34
N GLY A 109 24.56 -6.88 -12.70
CA GLY A 109 24.05 -8.22 -13.03
C GLY A 109 23.47 -8.92 -11.80
N LEU A 110 22.30 -9.52 -11.94
CA LEU A 110 21.53 -10.10 -10.83
C LEU A 110 22.01 -11.49 -10.39
N LEU A 111 22.68 -12.26 -11.25
CA LEU A 111 23.35 -13.50 -10.84
C LEU A 111 24.52 -13.17 -9.91
N SER A 112 25.32 -12.17 -10.25
CA SER A 112 26.46 -11.72 -9.46
C SER A 112 26.04 -10.86 -8.26
N ASN A 113 24.94 -10.11 -8.37
CA ASN A 113 24.46 -9.15 -7.37
C ASN A 113 22.96 -9.31 -7.08
N PRO A 114 22.52 -10.44 -6.51
CA PRO A 114 21.10 -10.69 -6.23
C PRO A 114 20.49 -9.67 -5.25
N SER A 115 21.31 -9.02 -4.42
CA SER A 115 20.90 -7.99 -3.46
C SER A 115 20.50 -6.65 -4.10
N LEU A 116 20.59 -6.52 -5.43
CA LEU A 116 20.14 -5.31 -6.14
C LEU A 116 18.63 -5.26 -6.33
N ILE A 117 17.92 -6.38 -6.16
CA ILE A 117 16.46 -6.41 -6.19
C ILE A 117 15.90 -5.39 -5.18
N GLY A 118 14.94 -4.59 -5.64
CA GLY A 118 14.32 -3.51 -4.89
C GLY A 118 15.15 -2.23 -4.79
N LYS A 119 16.39 -2.18 -5.32
CA LYS A 119 17.17 -0.93 -5.37
C LYS A 119 16.72 -0.06 -6.54
N ARG A 120 16.75 1.26 -6.33
CA ARG A 120 16.45 2.23 -7.38
C ARG A 120 17.63 2.33 -8.34
N LEU A 121 17.35 2.17 -9.61
CA LEU A 121 18.28 2.31 -10.72
C LEU A 121 17.86 3.51 -11.54
N THR A 122 18.81 4.40 -11.82
CA THR A 122 18.68 5.37 -12.91
C THR A 122 19.58 4.91 -14.04
N VAL A 123 18.98 4.71 -15.22
CA VAL A 123 19.66 4.22 -16.41
C VAL A 123 19.42 5.16 -17.58
N THR A 124 20.47 5.47 -18.32
CA THR A 124 20.41 6.25 -19.55
C THR A 124 20.79 5.36 -20.72
N GLY A 125 19.97 5.31 -21.77
CA GLY A 125 20.23 4.54 -22.98
C GLY A 125 19.12 4.72 -24.02
N THR A 126 19.03 3.81 -24.98
CA THR A 126 18.08 3.90 -26.10
C THR A 126 16.80 3.12 -25.78
N LEU A 127 15.63 3.79 -25.82
CA LEU A 127 14.33 3.13 -25.65
C LEU A 127 13.97 2.34 -26.90
N THR A 128 14.11 1.02 -26.82
CA THR A 128 13.85 0.10 -27.92
C THR A 128 13.57 -1.29 -27.37
N ALA A 129 12.86 -2.11 -28.15
CA ALA A 129 12.43 -3.41 -27.69
C ALA A 129 13.61 -4.31 -27.27
N TYR A 130 13.45 -5.01 -26.15
CA TYR A 130 14.36 -6.03 -25.68
C TYR A 130 13.54 -7.27 -25.28
N PHE A 131 13.89 -8.44 -25.82
CA PHE A 131 13.05 -9.65 -25.78
C PHE A 131 11.63 -9.43 -26.35
N THR A 132 11.49 -8.62 -27.41
CA THR A 132 10.18 -8.19 -27.96
C THR A 132 9.24 -7.54 -26.93
N HIS A 133 9.77 -7.12 -25.79
CA HIS A 133 9.11 -6.33 -24.76
C HIS A 133 9.63 -4.89 -24.80
N ALA A 134 8.88 -3.94 -24.24
CA ALA A 134 9.38 -2.58 -24.05
C ALA A 134 10.70 -2.61 -23.26
N GLY A 135 11.72 -1.93 -23.78
CA GLY A 135 13.07 -2.04 -23.24
C GLY A 135 13.92 -0.79 -23.37
N LEU A 136 15.12 -0.89 -22.78
CA LEU A 136 16.19 0.08 -22.86
C LEU A 136 17.51 -0.66 -23.14
N LYS A 137 18.12 -0.36 -24.28
CA LYS A 137 19.36 -0.98 -24.74
C LYS A 137 20.51 0.02 -24.81
N SER A 138 21.73 -0.50 -24.92
CA SER A 138 22.95 0.31 -25.03
C SER A 138 23.07 1.37 -23.92
N PRO A 139 23.01 0.98 -22.63
CA PRO A 139 23.11 1.93 -21.54
C PRO A 139 24.45 2.68 -21.59
N THR A 140 24.38 4.01 -21.57
CA THR A 140 25.55 4.90 -21.48
C THR A 140 25.85 5.31 -20.05
N ALA A 141 24.86 5.26 -19.15
CA ALA A 141 25.01 5.47 -17.72
C ALA A 141 24.09 4.54 -16.92
N MET A 142 24.59 3.98 -15.83
CA MET A 142 23.78 3.28 -14.82
C MET A 142 24.28 3.63 -13.42
N THR A 143 23.36 4.08 -12.58
CA THR A 143 23.67 4.51 -11.22
C THR A 143 22.61 4.00 -10.25
N LEU A 144 23.06 3.43 -9.13
CA LEU A 144 22.18 3.12 -8.01
C LEU A 144 21.87 4.42 -7.26
N GLY A 145 20.59 4.68 -7.00
CA GLY A 145 20.19 5.79 -6.15
C GLY A 145 20.36 5.47 -4.67
N THR A 146 20.83 6.44 -3.87
CA THR A 146 20.74 6.38 -2.40
C THR A 146 19.30 6.71 -1.99
N GLY A 147 18.54 5.71 -1.55
CA GLY A 147 17.15 5.91 -1.14
C GLY A 147 17.01 6.62 0.21
N SER A 148 16.95 7.95 0.20
CA SER A 148 16.02 8.70 1.07
C SER A 148 14.78 9.01 0.23
N THR A 149 13.63 8.72 0.79
CA THR A 149 12.31 8.92 0.19
C THR A 149 12.01 10.41 0.02
N THR A 150 12.17 10.95 -1.19
CA THR A 150 11.57 12.24 -1.57
C THR A 150 10.86 12.11 -2.90
N SER A 151 9.52 12.01 -2.84
CA SER A 151 8.63 12.46 -3.91
C SER A 151 8.24 13.92 -3.58
N PRO A 152 8.24 14.85 -4.54
CA PRO A 152 7.91 16.24 -4.29
C PRO A 152 6.39 16.40 -4.24
N THR A 153 5.81 16.37 -3.05
CA THR A 153 4.62 17.15 -2.65
C THR A 153 4.55 17.10 -1.12
N ALA A 154 4.98 18.21 -0.50
CA ALA A 154 4.83 18.56 0.92
C ALA A 154 4.94 17.41 1.95
N THR A 155 6.16 16.98 2.27
CA THR A 155 6.42 16.18 3.48
C THR A 155 6.63 17.11 4.67
N VAL A 156 5.57 17.32 5.45
CA VAL A 156 5.71 17.40 6.90
C VAL A 156 6.34 16.08 7.33
N SER A 157 7.53 16.15 7.91
CA SER A 157 8.21 15.01 8.52
C SER A 157 7.32 14.47 9.66
N PRO A 158 6.85 13.21 9.64
CA PRO A 158 6.37 12.62 10.88
C PRO A 158 7.62 12.21 11.65
N THR A 159 7.99 13.03 12.62
CA THR A 159 8.67 12.52 13.81
C THR A 159 7.85 11.32 14.30
N ALA A 160 8.48 10.15 14.39
CA ALA A 160 7.83 8.96 14.96
C ALA A 160 7.21 9.33 16.31
N SER A 161 5.89 9.36 16.34
CA SER A 161 5.11 9.76 17.52
C SER A 161 3.85 8.91 17.60
N SER A 162 4.00 7.59 17.58
CA SER A 162 3.05 6.66 18.20
C SER A 162 3.67 5.26 18.28
N GLY A 163 3.26 4.44 19.25
CA GLY A 163 3.70 3.04 19.34
C GLY A 163 3.28 2.16 18.14
N THR A 164 2.40 2.66 17.27
CA THR A 164 1.91 1.96 16.07
C THR A 164 2.98 1.87 14.98
N ASP A 165 3.73 2.94 14.72
CA ASP A 165 4.77 2.94 13.67
C ASP A 165 5.92 1.98 14.01
N ALA A 166 6.23 1.85 15.31
CA ALA A 166 7.21 0.88 15.79
C ALA A 166 6.74 -0.56 15.59
N TYR A 167 5.45 -0.85 15.78
CA TYR A 167 4.86 -2.16 15.52
C TYR A 167 5.01 -2.57 14.05
N TYR A 168 4.91 -1.61 13.13
CA TYR A 168 5.04 -1.83 11.69
C TYR A 168 6.42 -1.53 11.11
N ALA A 169 7.47 -1.40 11.93
CA ALA A 169 8.79 -0.97 11.47
C ALA A 169 9.34 -1.79 10.28
N ALA A 170 9.08 -3.09 10.25
CA ALA A 170 9.52 -3.97 9.15
C ALA A 170 8.70 -3.81 7.85
N ALA A 171 7.55 -3.15 7.89
CA ALA A 171 6.68 -2.87 6.74
C ALA A 171 6.85 -1.44 6.19
N LEU A 172 7.35 -0.50 7.00
CA LEU A 172 7.50 0.90 6.59
C LEU A 172 8.34 1.03 5.30
N GLY A 173 7.80 1.80 4.34
CA GLY A 173 8.44 2.06 3.05
C GLY A 173 8.35 0.92 2.03
N LYS A 174 7.74 -0.23 2.37
CA LYS A 174 7.48 -1.32 1.43
C LYS A 174 6.15 -1.13 0.69
N THR A 175 6.01 -1.78 -0.46
CA THR A 175 4.78 -1.79 -1.27
C THR A 175 4.49 -3.19 -1.84
N GLY A 176 3.27 -3.41 -2.35
CA GLY A 176 2.88 -4.62 -3.09
C GLY A 176 3.21 -5.93 -2.36
N PRO A 177 3.67 -6.98 -3.07
CA PRO A 177 4.06 -8.25 -2.46
C PRO A 177 5.03 -8.15 -1.27
N SER A 178 5.99 -7.21 -1.30
CA SER A 178 6.95 -7.04 -0.20
C SER A 178 6.30 -6.50 1.07
N LEU A 179 5.36 -5.56 0.91
CA LEU A 179 4.54 -5.06 2.00
C LEU A 179 3.61 -6.15 2.52
N ARG A 180 2.90 -6.84 1.62
CA ARG A 180 2.00 -7.96 1.95
C ARG A 180 2.71 -9.02 2.81
N SER A 181 3.85 -9.53 2.35
CA SER A 181 4.63 -10.54 3.10
C SER A 181 5.15 -10.01 4.45
N SER A 182 5.55 -8.74 4.52
CA SER A 182 5.99 -8.13 5.77
C SER A 182 4.84 -7.96 6.75
N LEU A 183 3.68 -7.50 6.28
CA LEU A 183 2.48 -7.40 7.09
C LEU A 183 2.01 -8.76 7.56
N HIS A 184 1.94 -9.76 6.67
CA HIS A 184 1.64 -11.15 7.01
C HIS A 184 2.51 -11.62 8.18
N THR A 185 3.83 -11.48 8.06
CA THR A 185 4.79 -11.87 9.12
C THR A 185 4.54 -11.13 10.43
N ILE A 186 4.33 -9.80 10.38
CA ILE A 186 4.07 -8.97 11.55
C ILE A 186 2.79 -9.41 12.26
N ILE A 187 1.71 -9.65 11.52
CA ILE A 187 0.39 -9.95 12.10
C ILE A 187 0.18 -11.42 12.43
N SER A 188 1.07 -12.32 11.99
CA SER A 188 1.10 -13.74 12.35
C SER A 188 2.02 -14.08 13.53
N THR A 189 3.01 -13.23 13.82
CA THR A 189 3.99 -13.45 14.88
C THR A 189 3.48 -13.01 16.25
N GLY A 190 3.73 -13.83 17.29
CA GLY A 190 3.43 -13.46 18.68
C GLY A 190 1.94 -13.35 19.01
N VAL A 191 1.06 -13.88 18.14
CA VAL A 191 -0.39 -13.80 18.30
C VAL A 191 -0.86 -14.69 19.45
N THR A 192 -1.59 -14.10 20.38
CA THR A 192 -2.35 -14.86 21.40
C THR A 192 -3.65 -15.35 20.76
N ARG A 193 -3.87 -16.66 20.70
CA ARG A 193 -5.10 -17.24 20.15
C ARG A 193 -6.13 -17.45 21.24
N LEU A 194 -7.35 -16.96 21.04
CA LEU A 194 -8.45 -17.17 21.97
C LEU A 194 -9.09 -18.53 21.76
N SER A 195 -9.71 -19.07 22.82
CA SER A 195 -10.69 -20.14 22.66
C SER A 195 -11.98 -19.57 22.08
N TYR A 196 -12.80 -20.44 21.46
CA TYR A 196 -14.09 -20.02 20.93
C TYR A 196 -14.99 -19.39 22.00
N ASP A 197 -14.98 -19.91 23.22
CA ASP A 197 -15.72 -19.32 24.34
C ASP A 197 -15.12 -17.99 24.81
N GLY A 198 -13.79 -17.85 24.78
CA GLY A 198 -13.10 -16.60 25.11
C GLY A 198 -13.51 -15.43 24.21
N VAL A 199 -13.93 -15.70 22.97
CA VAL A 199 -14.45 -14.69 22.04
C VAL A 199 -15.67 -13.97 22.62
N TRP A 200 -16.55 -14.65 23.37
CA TRP A 200 -17.73 -13.99 23.95
C TRP A 200 -17.34 -12.85 24.89
N GLU A 201 -16.38 -13.09 25.76
CA GLU A 201 -15.92 -12.10 26.72
C GLU A 201 -15.15 -10.96 26.03
N ALA A 202 -14.41 -11.28 24.98
CA ALA A 202 -13.76 -10.26 24.18
C ALA A 202 -14.76 -9.35 23.43
N LEU A 203 -15.78 -9.91 22.76
CA LEU A 203 -16.79 -9.12 22.04
C LEU A 203 -17.61 -8.21 22.95
N LYS A 204 -17.84 -8.62 24.20
CA LYS A 204 -18.46 -7.76 25.22
C LYS A 204 -17.64 -6.50 25.52
N VAL A 205 -16.33 -6.51 25.24
CA VAL A 205 -15.43 -5.37 25.44
C VAL A 205 -15.18 -4.63 24.14
N THR A 206 -14.81 -5.33 23.07
CA THR A 206 -14.42 -4.73 21.78
C THR A 206 -15.57 -4.03 21.07
N ASP A 207 -16.80 -4.49 21.31
CA ASP A 207 -18.01 -4.00 20.65
C ASP A 207 -19.01 -3.45 21.69
N GLN A 208 -18.51 -3.04 22.86
CA GLN A 208 -19.32 -2.38 23.89
C GLN A 208 -20.01 -1.14 23.33
N ASP A 209 -21.28 -0.97 23.66
CA ASP A 209 -22.00 0.25 23.36
C ASP A 209 -21.44 1.45 24.16
N PRO A 210 -20.95 2.52 23.50
CA PRO A 210 -20.42 3.70 24.19
C PRO A 210 -21.48 4.45 25.01
N SER A 211 -22.77 4.33 24.66
CA SER A 211 -23.90 4.96 25.35
C SER A 211 -24.54 4.07 26.41
N ASN A 212 -24.23 2.77 26.44
CA ASN A 212 -24.73 1.82 27.44
C ASN A 212 -23.72 0.68 27.66
N PRO A 213 -22.81 0.79 28.65
CA PRO A 213 -21.78 -0.21 28.91
C PRO A 213 -22.28 -1.62 29.25
N SER A 214 -23.56 -1.80 29.58
CA SER A 214 -24.18 -3.12 29.80
C SER A 214 -24.53 -3.84 28.49
N ASN A 215 -24.41 -3.15 27.36
CA ASN A 215 -24.77 -3.63 26.04
C ASN A 215 -23.55 -3.73 25.09
N VAL A 216 -23.72 -4.49 24.02
CA VAL A 216 -22.91 -4.45 22.81
C VAL A 216 -23.67 -3.74 21.68
N ARG A 217 -22.95 -3.18 20.72
CA ARG A 217 -23.48 -2.70 19.45
C ARG A 217 -23.41 -3.82 18.41
N LEU A 218 -24.57 -4.24 17.91
CA LEU A 218 -24.66 -5.24 16.85
C LEU A 218 -24.19 -4.65 15.52
N PHE A 219 -23.42 -5.41 14.76
CA PHE A 219 -22.62 -4.89 13.67
C PHE A 219 -23.43 -4.34 12.49
N TYR A 220 -24.22 -5.19 11.83
CA TYR A 220 -25.07 -4.85 10.68
C TYR A 220 -26.30 -4.07 11.12
N SER A 221 -26.98 -4.52 12.19
CA SER A 221 -28.24 -3.92 12.62
C SER A 221 -28.08 -2.62 13.42
N ASN A 222 -26.87 -2.32 13.94
CA ASN A 222 -26.58 -1.18 14.83
C ASN A 222 -27.43 -1.14 16.11
N VAL A 223 -28.04 -2.27 16.47
CA VAL A 223 -28.91 -2.37 17.65
C VAL A 223 -28.06 -2.43 18.91
N SER A 224 -28.52 -1.75 19.96
CA SER A 224 -28.00 -1.93 21.31
C SER A 224 -28.59 -3.18 21.95
N ARG A 225 -27.76 -4.15 22.32
CA ARG A 225 -28.25 -5.38 22.96
C ARG A 225 -27.47 -5.78 24.19
N SER A 226 -28.18 -6.25 25.22
CA SER A 226 -27.57 -6.71 26.47
C SER A 226 -26.44 -7.71 26.23
N LYS A 227 -25.32 -7.50 26.92
CA LYS A 227 -24.20 -8.45 26.97
C LYS A 227 -24.62 -9.85 27.43
N SER A 228 -25.70 -9.96 28.20
CA SER A 228 -26.23 -11.23 28.70
C SER A 228 -27.14 -11.96 27.70
N LEU A 229 -27.58 -11.30 26.62
CA LEU A 229 -28.41 -11.90 25.58
C LEU A 229 -27.53 -12.52 24.48
N ASN A 230 -26.45 -13.21 24.85
CA ASN A 230 -25.57 -13.88 23.92
C ASN A 230 -25.91 -15.38 23.84
N GLY A 231 -26.00 -15.94 22.63
CA GLY A 231 -26.35 -17.36 22.43
C GLY A 231 -27.04 -17.62 21.09
N GLY A 232 -27.81 -18.70 21.00
CA GLY A 232 -28.47 -19.12 19.75
C GLY A 232 -29.98 -18.85 19.67
N ALA A 233 -30.60 -18.28 20.71
CA ALA A 233 -32.03 -18.02 20.73
C ALA A 233 -32.41 -16.78 19.90
N SER A 234 -33.67 -16.72 19.42
CA SER A 234 -34.20 -15.50 18.79
C SER A 234 -34.13 -14.31 19.76
N GLY A 235 -33.70 -13.16 19.25
CA GLY A 235 -33.46 -11.96 20.06
C GLY A 235 -32.13 -11.95 20.82
N ASN A 236 -31.38 -13.06 20.83
CA ASN A 236 -29.97 -13.05 21.25
C ASN A 236 -29.07 -12.49 20.15
N TRP A 237 -27.84 -12.17 20.51
CA TRP A 237 -26.76 -11.98 19.57
C TRP A 237 -25.81 -13.19 19.57
N ASN A 238 -25.20 -13.46 18.42
CA ASN A 238 -24.14 -14.44 18.25
C ASN A 238 -22.90 -13.84 17.59
N ARG A 239 -21.91 -14.69 17.38
CA ARG A 239 -20.65 -14.33 16.71
C ARG A 239 -20.89 -14.39 15.21
N GLU A 240 -20.87 -13.24 14.57
CA GLU A 240 -20.78 -13.12 13.12
C GLU A 240 -19.32 -13.30 12.71
N HIS A 241 -19.07 -14.25 11.82
CA HIS A 241 -17.79 -14.44 11.15
C HIS A 241 -17.86 -13.66 9.84
N VAL A 242 -17.34 -12.43 9.84
CA VAL A 242 -17.38 -11.58 8.64
C VAL A 242 -16.69 -12.29 7.49
N TRP A 243 -15.55 -12.95 7.70
CA TRP A 243 -15.16 -14.02 6.79
C TRP A 243 -15.98 -15.28 7.07
N ALA A 244 -16.96 -15.61 6.22
CA ALA A 244 -17.83 -16.76 6.46
C ALA A 244 -17.03 -18.06 6.61
N GLN A 245 -17.32 -18.86 7.64
CA GLN A 245 -16.56 -20.09 7.93
C GLN A 245 -16.51 -21.05 6.73
N SER A 246 -17.63 -21.18 5.99
CA SER A 246 -17.70 -22.03 4.79
C SER A 246 -16.81 -21.55 3.64
N HIS A 247 -16.41 -20.27 3.63
CA HIS A 247 -15.47 -19.71 2.65
C HIS A 247 -14.00 -19.94 3.03
N GLY A 248 -13.70 -20.63 4.14
CA GLY A 248 -12.33 -20.92 4.55
C GLY A 248 -12.13 -22.27 5.27
N ASP A 249 -13.19 -23.03 5.49
CA ASP A 249 -13.21 -24.34 6.17
C ASP A 249 -12.39 -24.40 7.48
N PHE A 250 -12.36 -23.30 8.23
CA PHE A 250 -11.58 -23.19 9.46
C PHE A 250 -12.39 -23.47 10.75
N GLY A 251 -13.71 -23.58 10.62
CA GLY A 251 -14.65 -23.83 11.71
C GLY A 251 -14.50 -22.86 12.87
N THR A 252 -14.41 -23.38 14.10
CA THR A 252 -14.34 -22.60 15.34
C THR A 252 -13.04 -22.84 16.12
N THR A 253 -12.04 -23.43 15.46
CA THR A 253 -10.74 -23.71 16.07
C THR A 253 -9.93 -22.43 16.26
N ALA A 254 -9.04 -22.46 17.27
CA ALA A 254 -8.19 -21.34 17.60
C ALA A 254 -7.30 -20.95 16.41
N GLY A 255 -7.46 -19.73 15.92
CA GLY A 255 -6.93 -19.29 14.62
C GLY A 255 -7.98 -18.47 13.89
N PRO A 256 -8.25 -18.70 12.59
CA PRO A 256 -9.21 -17.90 11.84
C PRO A 256 -10.63 -17.99 12.43
N GLY A 257 -11.00 -19.11 13.05
CA GLY A 257 -12.31 -19.30 13.68
C GLY A 257 -12.55 -18.47 14.95
N THR A 258 -11.50 -17.89 15.53
CA THR A 258 -11.53 -17.16 16.80
C THR A 258 -10.88 -15.78 16.71
N ASP A 259 -10.56 -15.31 15.50
CA ASP A 259 -9.87 -14.04 15.29
C ASP A 259 -10.84 -12.85 15.41
N LEU A 260 -10.67 -12.05 16.46
CA LEU A 260 -11.42 -10.85 16.77
C LEU A 260 -11.36 -9.78 15.69
N HIS A 261 -10.35 -9.78 14.83
CA HIS A 261 -10.27 -8.80 13.74
C HIS A 261 -11.36 -8.96 12.70
N HIS A 262 -12.03 -10.12 12.62
CA HIS A 262 -13.21 -10.31 11.74
C HIS A 262 -14.47 -10.84 12.44
N LEU A 263 -14.38 -11.15 13.73
CA LEU A 263 -15.54 -11.56 14.52
C LEU A 263 -16.28 -10.33 15.08
N ARG A 264 -17.61 -10.26 14.89
CA ARG A 264 -18.46 -9.19 15.43
C ARG A 264 -19.70 -9.76 16.12
N PRO A 265 -20.32 -9.06 17.09
CA PRO A 265 -21.62 -9.47 17.61
C PRO A 265 -22.72 -9.06 16.63
N GLU A 266 -23.65 -9.96 16.33
CA GLU A 266 -24.82 -9.65 15.50
C GLU A 266 -26.07 -10.38 15.99
N ASP A 267 -27.25 -9.85 15.66
CA ASP A 267 -28.52 -10.51 15.91
C ASP A 267 -28.54 -11.89 15.24
N VAL A 268 -29.01 -12.92 15.96
CA VAL A 268 -29.03 -14.30 15.45
C VAL A 268 -29.81 -14.42 14.13
N ALA A 269 -30.92 -13.70 13.96
CA ALA A 269 -31.72 -13.74 12.74
C ALA A 269 -31.05 -12.97 11.59
N VAL A 270 -30.41 -11.84 11.86
CA VAL A 270 -29.67 -11.07 10.85
C VAL A 270 -28.43 -11.84 10.40
N ASN A 271 -27.69 -12.45 11.33
CA ASN A 271 -26.56 -13.31 11.02
C ASN A 271 -27.00 -14.52 10.17
N ALA A 272 -28.10 -15.19 10.55
CA ALA A 272 -28.64 -16.28 9.76
C ALA A 272 -29.09 -15.84 8.34
N LEU A 273 -29.65 -14.63 8.22
CA LEU A 273 -30.06 -14.07 6.93
C LEU A 273 -28.84 -13.77 6.03
N ARG A 274 -27.76 -13.23 6.61
CA ARG A 274 -26.50 -13.01 5.90
C ARG A 274 -25.87 -14.34 5.45
N GLY A 275 -25.93 -15.36 6.32
CA GLY A 275 -25.45 -16.71 6.03
C GLY A 275 -23.99 -16.72 5.59
N ASN A 276 -23.74 -17.16 4.36
CA ASN A 276 -22.42 -17.16 3.73
C ASN A 276 -22.39 -16.34 2.43
N LEU A 277 -23.32 -15.40 2.25
CA LEU A 277 -23.33 -14.55 1.07
C LEU A 277 -22.01 -13.77 0.97
N ASP A 278 -21.48 -13.65 -0.25
CA ASP A 278 -20.31 -12.84 -0.52
C ASP A 278 -20.62 -11.36 -0.26
N PHE A 279 -19.60 -10.55 -0.02
CA PHE A 279 -19.80 -9.11 0.03
C PHE A 279 -19.75 -8.48 -1.37
N ASP A 280 -20.86 -7.91 -1.80
CA ASP A 280 -21.01 -7.03 -2.97
C ASP A 280 -22.21 -6.09 -2.70
N ASN A 281 -22.59 -5.25 -3.66
CA ASN A 281 -23.86 -4.52 -3.59
C ASN A 281 -25.03 -5.49 -3.73
N GLY A 282 -26.04 -5.33 -2.87
CA GLY A 282 -27.19 -6.20 -2.79
C GLY A 282 -28.38 -5.65 -3.56
N GLY A 283 -29.55 -6.25 -3.34
CA GLY A 283 -30.79 -5.81 -3.98
C GLY A 283 -31.88 -5.47 -2.96
N SER A 284 -32.39 -6.49 -2.27
CA SER A 284 -33.54 -6.35 -1.39
C SER A 284 -33.12 -5.97 0.02
N ALA A 285 -33.93 -5.13 0.68
CA ALA A 285 -33.64 -4.72 2.06
C ALA A 285 -33.67 -5.92 3.02
N ALA A 286 -32.67 -5.99 3.90
CA ALA A 286 -32.60 -7.02 4.93
C ALA A 286 -33.53 -6.69 6.11
N SER A 287 -34.48 -7.59 6.39
CA SER A 287 -35.39 -7.43 7.54
C SER A 287 -34.60 -7.46 8.86
N GLY A 288 -34.92 -6.55 9.78
CA GLY A 288 -34.24 -6.43 11.07
C GLY A 288 -32.87 -5.72 11.04
N ALA A 289 -32.35 -5.36 9.85
CA ALA A 289 -31.07 -4.67 9.69
C ALA A 289 -31.20 -3.52 8.68
N SER A 290 -31.83 -2.42 9.10
CA SER A 290 -32.08 -1.25 8.23
C SER A 290 -30.79 -0.73 7.56
N GLY A 291 -30.89 -0.44 6.27
CA GLY A 291 -29.77 0.02 5.44
C GLY A 291 -28.83 -1.07 4.94
N ASN A 292 -29.09 -2.34 5.29
CA ASN A 292 -28.40 -3.49 4.71
C ASN A 292 -29.29 -4.09 3.61
N TYR A 293 -28.66 -4.64 2.58
CA TYR A 293 -29.32 -5.24 1.43
C TYR A 293 -28.70 -6.59 1.12
N TYR A 294 -29.45 -7.45 0.43
CA TYR A 294 -28.95 -8.75 0.00
C TYR A 294 -29.67 -9.21 -1.26
N ASP A 295 -29.08 -10.15 -1.97
CA ASP A 295 -29.69 -10.86 -3.07
C ASP A 295 -29.33 -12.36 -3.02
N SER A 296 -29.29 -13.04 -4.16
CA SER A 296 -29.05 -14.48 -4.23
C SER A 296 -27.65 -14.90 -3.78
N ASP A 297 -26.66 -14.04 -3.93
CA ASP A 297 -25.25 -14.37 -3.74
C ASP A 297 -24.46 -13.32 -2.97
N SER A 298 -25.07 -12.15 -2.68
CA SER A 298 -24.38 -11.05 -2.02
C SER A 298 -25.12 -10.44 -0.82
N TRP A 299 -24.32 -9.93 0.11
CA TRP A 299 -24.73 -9.08 1.21
C TRP A 299 -24.03 -7.71 1.13
N GLU A 300 -24.83 -6.65 1.16
CA GLU A 300 -24.38 -5.26 1.24
C GLU A 300 -24.68 -4.73 2.64
N PRO A 301 -23.66 -4.42 3.46
CA PRO A 301 -23.89 -3.86 4.75
C PRO A 301 -24.27 -2.38 4.66
N ARG A 302 -24.84 -1.84 5.74
CA ARG A 302 -25.11 -0.40 5.85
C ARG A 302 -23.86 0.44 5.64
N SER A 303 -24.03 1.64 5.05
CA SER A 303 -22.92 2.50 4.62
C SER A 303 -21.84 2.75 5.68
N ALA A 304 -22.22 2.85 6.95
CA ALA A 304 -21.32 3.16 8.06
C ALA A 304 -20.50 1.97 8.59
N VAL A 305 -20.55 0.80 7.96
CA VAL A 305 -19.62 -0.32 8.24
C VAL A 305 -19.10 -0.99 6.97
N LYS A 306 -19.28 -0.35 5.80
CA LYS A 306 -18.82 -0.88 4.52
C LYS A 306 -17.29 -0.96 4.48
N GLY A 307 -16.63 0.07 5.02
CA GLY A 307 -15.18 0.12 5.14
C GLY A 307 -14.64 -0.85 6.18
N ASP A 308 -15.32 -0.98 7.33
CA ASP A 308 -15.01 -1.98 8.35
C ASP A 308 -14.96 -3.38 7.74
N VAL A 309 -16.05 -3.79 7.06
CA VAL A 309 -16.13 -5.10 6.38
C VAL A 309 -14.98 -5.29 5.41
N ALA A 310 -14.71 -4.29 4.56
CA ALA A 310 -13.62 -4.36 3.60
C ALA A 310 -12.26 -4.58 4.28
N ARG A 311 -11.94 -3.82 5.33
CA ARG A 311 -10.67 -3.94 6.07
C ARG A 311 -10.56 -5.25 6.84
N MET A 312 -11.67 -5.85 7.27
CA MET A 312 -11.68 -7.21 7.85
C MET A 312 -11.32 -8.25 6.80
N LEU A 313 -11.89 -8.15 5.59
CA LEU A 313 -11.59 -9.07 4.49
C LEU A 313 -10.14 -8.92 3.98
N PHE A 314 -9.64 -7.68 3.83
CA PHE A 314 -8.24 -7.43 3.49
C PHE A 314 -7.29 -8.03 4.54
N TYR A 315 -7.61 -7.84 5.83
CA TYR A 315 -6.84 -8.41 6.93
C TYR A 315 -6.81 -9.94 6.85
N MET A 316 -7.97 -10.60 6.70
CA MET A 316 -8.04 -12.06 6.67
C MET A 316 -7.22 -12.64 5.52
N ALA A 317 -7.27 -12.02 4.33
CA ALA A 317 -6.52 -12.45 3.15
C ALA A 317 -4.99 -12.24 3.26
N VAL A 318 -4.53 -11.32 4.11
CA VAL A 318 -3.09 -11.13 4.39
C VAL A 318 -2.64 -11.90 5.61
N ARG A 319 -3.51 -12.07 6.62
CA ARG A 319 -3.17 -12.84 7.82
C ARG A 319 -3.05 -14.32 7.49
N TYR A 320 -3.96 -14.88 6.70
CA TYR A 320 -4.04 -16.33 6.47
C TYR A 320 -3.65 -16.68 5.03
N GLU A 321 -2.35 -16.79 4.77
CA GLU A 321 -1.80 -17.11 3.43
C GLU A 321 -1.52 -18.61 3.22
N GLY A 322 -1.83 -19.45 4.23
CA GLY A 322 -1.71 -20.91 4.15
C GLY A 322 -0.35 -21.49 4.54
N ASP A 323 0.55 -20.68 5.10
CA ASP A 323 1.89 -21.08 5.51
C ASP A 323 2.02 -21.38 7.03
N ASP A 324 0.98 -21.11 7.82
CA ASP A 324 0.93 -21.34 9.28
C ASP A 324 -0.12 -22.37 9.74
N ALA A 325 -0.32 -23.42 8.93
CA ALA A 325 -1.25 -24.56 9.13
C ALA A 325 -2.76 -24.24 9.05
N PHE A 326 -3.12 -23.00 8.71
CA PHE A 326 -4.49 -22.60 8.43
C PHE A 326 -4.76 -22.57 6.92
N ALA A 327 -6.03 -22.44 6.54
CA ALA A 327 -6.41 -22.27 5.15
C ALA A 327 -5.81 -20.98 4.56
N ASN A 328 -5.36 -21.05 3.32
CA ASN A 328 -5.06 -19.86 2.53
C ASN A 328 -6.39 -19.18 2.20
N LEU A 329 -6.54 -17.90 2.51
CA LEU A 329 -7.71 -17.06 2.28
C LEU A 329 -7.36 -15.97 1.27
N GLU A 330 -8.19 -15.78 0.25
CA GLU A 330 -7.91 -14.91 -0.90
C GLU A 330 -9.12 -14.06 -1.29
N LEU A 331 -8.88 -12.86 -1.80
CA LEU A 331 -9.93 -12.04 -2.42
C LEU A 331 -9.86 -12.16 -3.94
N ASN A 332 -11.01 -12.10 -4.60
CA ASN A 332 -11.12 -12.09 -6.06
C ASN A 332 -12.25 -11.15 -6.51
N ASN A 333 -12.52 -11.08 -7.81
CA ASN A 333 -13.60 -10.24 -8.35
C ASN A 333 -14.89 -11.03 -8.70
N VAL A 334 -15.11 -12.17 -8.04
CA VAL A 334 -16.20 -13.10 -8.38
C VAL A 334 -17.00 -13.48 -7.14
N THR A 335 -18.30 -13.22 -7.16
CA THR A 335 -19.26 -13.73 -6.16
C THR A 335 -19.76 -15.12 -6.55
N GLY A 336 -20.25 -15.89 -5.57
CA GLY A 336 -20.86 -17.20 -5.83
C GLY A 336 -19.86 -18.28 -6.28
N ASN A 337 -18.57 -18.10 -5.97
CA ASN A 337 -17.48 -18.97 -6.45
C ASN A 337 -17.39 -20.36 -5.76
N GLY A 338 -18.36 -20.73 -4.93
CA GLY A 338 -18.62 -22.13 -4.57
C GLY A 338 -17.71 -22.79 -3.51
N GLY A 339 -16.92 -22.04 -2.72
CA GLY A 339 -16.13 -22.54 -1.59
C GLY A 339 -14.92 -23.39 -2.04
N VAL A 340 -13.67 -23.07 -1.72
CA VAL A 340 -13.07 -22.85 -0.40
C VAL A 340 -11.93 -21.84 -0.64
N ARG A 341 -11.82 -20.78 0.19
CA ARG A 341 -10.80 -19.71 0.23
C ARG A 341 -11.19 -18.33 -0.25
N PHE A 342 -12.20 -18.15 -1.07
CA PHE A 342 -12.49 -16.84 -1.65
C PHE A 342 -13.69 -16.20 -0.98
N HIS A 343 -13.66 -14.90 -0.71
CA HIS A 343 -14.83 -14.23 -0.16
C HIS A 343 -14.92 -12.76 -0.52
N GLY A 344 -16.11 -12.32 -0.94
CA GLY A 344 -16.38 -10.94 -1.32
C GLY A 344 -15.70 -10.50 -2.62
N LYS A 345 -16.28 -9.47 -3.24
CA LYS A 345 -15.80 -8.93 -4.51
C LYS A 345 -14.82 -7.80 -4.29
N LEU A 346 -13.56 -8.05 -4.61
CA LEU A 346 -12.42 -7.17 -4.37
C LEU A 346 -12.66 -5.72 -4.83
N SER A 347 -13.14 -5.52 -6.06
CA SER A 347 -13.44 -4.19 -6.59
C SER A 347 -14.49 -3.43 -5.76
N THR A 348 -15.52 -4.12 -5.26
CA THR A 348 -16.53 -3.53 -4.39
C THR A 348 -15.97 -3.23 -3.00
N LEU A 349 -15.19 -4.15 -2.43
CA LEU A 349 -14.52 -3.95 -1.13
C LEU A 349 -13.57 -2.74 -1.17
N MET A 350 -12.82 -2.57 -2.27
CA MET A 350 -11.97 -1.40 -2.49
C MET A 350 -12.78 -0.11 -2.57
N ALA A 351 -13.90 -0.11 -3.30
CA ALA A 351 -14.78 1.05 -3.38
C ALA A 351 -15.36 1.42 -2.00
N TRP A 352 -15.78 0.43 -1.23
CA TRP A 352 -16.28 0.58 0.14
C TRP A 352 -15.22 1.13 1.10
N HIS A 353 -14.00 0.58 1.07
CA HIS A 353 -12.87 1.08 1.87
C HIS A 353 -12.55 2.55 1.60
N ASN A 354 -12.58 2.96 0.33
CA ASN A 354 -12.33 4.36 -0.04
C ASN A 354 -13.47 5.30 0.38
N ALA A 355 -14.71 4.81 0.35
CA ALA A 355 -15.90 5.59 0.70
C ALA A 355 -16.11 5.72 2.22
N ASP A 356 -15.63 4.74 3.00
CA ASP A 356 -15.80 4.64 4.45
C ASP A 356 -14.43 4.43 5.15
N PRO A 357 -13.63 5.50 5.34
CA PRO A 357 -12.33 5.42 5.99
C PRO A 357 -12.43 4.99 7.47
N PRO A 358 -11.33 4.50 8.09
CA PRO A 358 -11.37 4.11 9.49
C PRO A 358 -11.85 5.23 10.41
N ASP A 359 -12.75 4.92 11.33
CA ASP A 359 -13.25 5.85 12.33
C ASP A 359 -12.58 5.65 13.71
N SER A 360 -12.99 6.45 14.70
CA SER A 360 -12.43 6.35 16.05
C SER A 360 -12.82 5.06 16.76
N ALA A 361 -14.02 4.53 16.50
CA ALA A 361 -14.49 3.30 17.14
C ALA A 361 -13.71 2.09 16.60
N GLU A 362 -13.49 2.04 15.28
CA GLU A 362 -12.73 0.98 14.62
C GLU A 362 -11.26 0.99 15.07
N ARG A 363 -10.62 2.17 15.15
CA ARG A 363 -9.26 2.31 15.70
C ARG A 363 -9.16 1.89 17.17
N ALA A 364 -10.14 2.27 18.00
CA ALA A 364 -10.17 1.89 19.42
C ALA A 364 -10.35 0.38 19.59
N ARG A 365 -11.18 -0.23 18.73
CA ARG A 365 -11.35 -1.69 18.67
C ARG A 365 -10.04 -2.38 18.31
N ASN A 366 -9.35 -1.93 17.26
CA ASN A 366 -8.06 -2.48 16.84
C ASN A 366 -7.00 -2.40 17.96
N GLN A 367 -6.91 -1.25 18.64
CA GLN A 367 -6.03 -1.06 19.79
C GLN A 367 -6.38 -1.99 20.97
N THR A 368 -7.68 -2.20 21.24
CA THR A 368 -8.13 -3.08 22.33
C THR A 368 -7.76 -4.54 22.05
N ILE A 369 -7.94 -5.00 20.81
CA ILE A 369 -7.55 -6.35 20.40
C ILE A 369 -6.05 -6.54 20.60
N TYR A 370 -5.23 -5.57 20.20
CA TYR A 370 -3.78 -5.60 20.41
C TYR A 370 -3.39 -5.57 21.89
N ALA A 371 -3.91 -4.62 22.66
CA ALA A 371 -3.46 -4.35 24.02
C ALA A 371 -3.95 -5.37 25.07
N SER A 372 -5.06 -6.06 24.80
CA SER A 372 -5.73 -6.90 25.80
C SER A 372 -5.93 -8.35 25.38
N TYR A 373 -5.95 -8.64 24.08
CA TYR A 373 -6.36 -9.97 23.58
C TYR A 373 -5.30 -10.63 22.72
N GLN A 374 -5.25 -10.32 21.43
CA GLN A 374 -4.51 -11.13 20.45
C GLN A 374 -3.08 -10.66 20.19
N ARG A 375 -2.69 -9.47 20.68
CA ARG A 375 -1.33 -8.91 20.50
C ARG A 375 -0.94 -8.64 19.04
N ASN A 376 -1.89 -8.71 18.12
CA ASN A 376 -1.74 -8.26 16.74
C ASN A 376 -2.77 -7.19 16.36
N ARG A 377 -2.48 -6.49 15.27
CA ARG A 377 -3.26 -5.35 14.77
C ARG A 377 -3.70 -5.60 13.33
N ASN A 378 -4.87 -5.10 12.95
CA ASN A 378 -5.27 -5.01 11.56
C ASN A 378 -4.56 -3.81 10.92
N PRO A 379 -3.62 -4.05 9.97
CA PRO A 379 -2.81 -3.00 9.37
C PRO A 379 -3.63 -2.06 8.50
N PHE A 380 -4.78 -2.49 7.98
CA PHE A 380 -5.61 -1.68 7.11
C PHE A 380 -6.48 -0.67 7.88
N ILE A 381 -6.60 -0.84 9.20
CA ILE A 381 -7.21 0.16 10.09
C ILE A 381 -6.19 1.23 10.47
N ASP A 382 -4.96 0.83 10.77
CA ASP A 382 -3.89 1.75 11.19
C ASP A 382 -3.25 2.48 9.99
N HIS A 383 -3.15 1.81 8.84
CA HIS A 383 -2.57 2.28 7.59
C HIS A 383 -3.51 1.96 6.40
N PRO A 384 -4.66 2.65 6.28
CA PRO A 384 -5.64 2.39 5.22
C PRO A 384 -5.09 2.56 3.80
N GLU A 385 -4.02 3.35 3.63
CA GLU A 385 -3.32 3.53 2.35
C GLU A 385 -2.66 2.24 1.84
N TRP A 386 -2.35 1.28 2.71
CA TRP A 386 -1.74 0.01 2.32
C TRP A 386 -2.69 -0.92 1.56
N VAL A 387 -4.00 -0.71 1.66
CA VAL A 387 -4.98 -1.44 0.84
C VAL A 387 -4.67 -1.22 -0.64
N ALA A 388 -4.55 0.04 -1.07
CA ALA A 388 -4.24 0.36 -2.46
C ALA A 388 -2.85 -0.16 -2.88
N SER A 389 -1.89 -0.21 -1.94
CA SER A 389 -0.55 -0.72 -2.23
C SER A 389 -0.50 -2.23 -2.47
N ILE A 390 -1.41 -3.00 -1.87
CA ILE A 390 -1.44 -4.47 -1.96
C ILE A 390 -2.46 -4.96 -2.99
N PHE A 391 -3.61 -4.30 -3.09
CA PHE A 391 -4.78 -4.76 -3.82
C PHE A 391 -5.18 -3.87 -5.00
N GLY A 392 -4.57 -2.69 -5.15
CA GLY A 392 -4.94 -1.68 -6.14
C GLY A 392 -4.15 -1.68 -7.43
#